data_AF-A0A0K3A6B9-F1
#
_entry.id   AF-A0A0K3A6B9-F1
#
_cell.length_a   1.000
_cell.length_b   1.000
_cell.length_c   1.000
_cell.angle_alpha   90.00
_cell.angle_beta   90.00
_cell.angle_gamma   90.00
#
_symmetry.space_group_name_H-M   'P 1'
#
loop_
_entity.id
_entity.type
_entity.pdbx_description
1 polymer ?
#
loop_
_entity_poly.entity_id
_entity_poly.type
_entity_poly.pdbx_seq_one_letter_code
_entity_poly.pdbx_strand_id
1 'polypeptide(L)'
;MQQAIRELLDTWSGKPFYMDRAVFDADLDKLAKRAGFKLPAPIKKAIFAALGERDPKAKICFDPKGNPEPDSELRHTEDIPLPEGTELPLPMAFGPDKPNDALVEAFRDTIDNYMACEVLPHVRDAWVDYAKTRVGYEIPINRHFYVYKPPRPLPEIETDIRQLEGEIADLLKRLLA
;
A
#
# COMPACT_ATOMS: atom_id res chain seq x y z
N MET A 1 9.47 3.17 -33.02
CA MET A 1 8.58 2.23 -32.30
C MET A 1 7.47 2.96 -31.54
N GLN A 2 7.77 3.92 -30.65
CA GLN A 2 6.73 4.67 -29.91
C GLN A 2 5.74 5.42 -30.82
N GLN A 3 6.23 6.08 -31.87
CA GLN A 3 5.38 6.78 -32.85
C GLN A 3 4.40 5.82 -33.55
N ALA A 4 4.87 4.67 -34.00
CA ALA A 4 4.03 3.64 -34.62
C ALA A 4 2.96 3.09 -33.65
N ILE A 5 3.26 3.01 -32.35
CA ILE A 5 2.27 2.61 -31.33
C ILE A 5 1.20 3.70 -31.17
N ARG A 6 1.58 4.98 -31.15
CA ARG A 6 0.61 6.09 -31.06
C ARG A 6 -0.31 6.11 -32.28
N GLU A 7 0.27 6.05 -33.48
CA GLU A 7 -0.49 5.97 -34.73
C GLU A 7 -1.44 4.76 -34.75
N LEU A 8 -0.98 3.60 -34.28
CA LEU A 8 -1.81 2.42 -34.13
C LEU A 8 -3.02 2.68 -33.21
N LEU A 9 -2.78 3.26 -32.03
CA LEU A 9 -3.82 3.52 -31.04
C LEU A 9 -4.79 4.62 -31.52
N ASP A 10 -4.34 5.60 -32.30
CA ASP A 10 -5.21 6.61 -32.91
C ASP A 10 -6.22 5.98 -33.88
N THR A 11 -5.83 4.95 -34.64
CA THR A 11 -6.77 4.18 -35.48
C THR A 11 -7.79 3.38 -34.67
N TRP A 12 -7.58 3.24 -33.36
CA TRP A 12 -8.43 2.46 -32.46
C TRP A 12 -9.51 3.29 -31.75
N SER A 13 -9.49 4.62 -31.93
CA SER A 13 -10.26 5.65 -31.19
C SER A 13 -11.80 5.62 -31.32
N GLY A 14 -12.41 4.54 -31.83
CA GLY A 14 -13.87 4.39 -31.98
C GLY A 14 -14.44 3.07 -31.44
N LYS A 15 -13.67 2.30 -30.66
CA LYS A 15 -14.06 0.99 -30.13
C LYS A 15 -14.74 1.06 -28.75
N PRO A 16 -15.54 0.04 -28.38
CA PRO A 16 -16.27 0.02 -27.11
C PRO A 16 -15.34 -0.04 -25.91
N PHE A 17 -15.84 0.47 -24.78
CA PHE A 17 -15.24 0.33 -23.46
C PHE A 17 -15.04 -1.16 -23.11
N TYR A 18 -13.85 -1.53 -22.63
CA TYR A 18 -13.53 -2.92 -22.28
C TYR A 18 -13.68 -3.14 -20.78
N MET A 19 -14.54 -4.09 -20.40
CA MET A 19 -14.69 -4.59 -19.02
C MET A 19 -13.87 -5.87 -18.76
N ASP A 20 -13.14 -6.36 -19.75
CA ASP A 20 -12.37 -7.60 -19.67
C ASP A 20 -11.00 -7.42 -20.33
N ARG A 21 -9.94 -7.57 -19.52
CA ARG A 21 -8.55 -7.40 -19.96
C ARG A 21 -8.16 -8.43 -21.03
N ALA A 22 -8.65 -9.66 -20.95
CA ALA A 22 -8.31 -10.69 -21.93
C ALA A 22 -8.87 -10.34 -23.33
N VAL A 23 -10.07 -9.76 -23.37
CA VAL A 23 -10.67 -9.26 -24.61
C VAL A 23 -9.88 -8.06 -25.15
N PHE A 24 -9.52 -7.11 -24.29
CA PHE A 24 -8.68 -5.97 -24.64
C PHE A 24 -7.32 -6.42 -25.25
N ASP A 25 -6.61 -7.33 -24.57
CA ASP A 25 -5.31 -7.83 -25.01
C ASP A 25 -5.40 -8.55 -26.36
N ALA A 26 -6.45 -9.35 -26.56
CA ALA A 26 -6.68 -10.06 -27.81
C ALA A 26 -6.94 -9.10 -28.98
N ASP A 27 -7.71 -8.03 -28.76
CA ASP A 27 -7.98 -7.02 -29.78
C ASP A 27 -6.77 -6.12 -30.05
N LEU A 28 -6.01 -5.76 -29.02
CA LEU A 28 -4.74 -5.04 -29.15
C LEU A 28 -3.72 -5.86 -29.97
N ASP A 29 -3.65 -7.17 -29.75
CA ASP A 29 -2.81 -8.07 -30.55
C ASP A 29 -3.25 -8.17 -32.01
N LYS A 30 -4.55 -8.26 -32.28
CA LYS A 30 -5.08 -8.25 -33.65
C LYS A 30 -4.74 -6.94 -34.36
N LEU A 31 -4.86 -5.82 -33.65
CA LEU A 31 -4.55 -4.49 -34.16
C LEU A 31 -3.07 -4.38 -34.53
N ALA A 32 -2.17 -4.76 -33.61
CA ALA A 32 -0.73 -4.74 -33.86
C ALA A 32 -0.34 -5.65 -35.05
N LYS A 33 -0.91 -6.86 -35.12
CA LYS A 33 -0.68 -7.78 -36.25
C LYS A 33 -1.11 -7.18 -37.59
N ARG A 34 -2.23 -6.46 -37.65
CA ARG A 34 -2.69 -5.77 -38.88
C ARG A 34 -1.73 -4.67 -39.31
N ALA A 35 -1.07 -4.01 -38.37
CA ALA A 35 -0.02 -3.03 -38.65
C ALA A 35 1.36 -3.64 -38.89
N GLY A 36 1.47 -4.97 -38.93
CA GLY A 36 2.70 -5.67 -39.32
C GLY A 36 3.76 -5.82 -38.22
N PHE A 37 3.40 -5.63 -36.94
CA PHE A 37 4.35 -5.84 -35.84
C PHE A 37 3.71 -6.54 -34.63
N LYS A 38 4.57 -7.02 -33.71
CA LYS A 38 4.16 -7.66 -32.46
C LYS A 38 4.46 -6.72 -31.29
N LEU A 39 3.53 -6.62 -30.34
CA LEU A 39 3.74 -5.87 -29.11
C LEU A 39 4.41 -6.75 -28.05
N PRO A 40 5.61 -6.40 -27.56
CA PRO A 40 6.22 -7.07 -26.42
C PRO A 40 5.40 -6.87 -25.14
N ALA A 41 5.48 -7.84 -24.21
CA ALA A 41 4.72 -7.79 -22.95
C ALA A 41 4.93 -6.51 -22.12
N PRO A 42 6.15 -5.94 -21.99
CA PRO A 42 6.34 -4.67 -21.27
C PRO A 42 5.58 -3.50 -21.90
N ILE A 43 5.48 -3.47 -23.23
CA ILE A 43 4.76 -2.41 -23.95
C ILE A 43 3.25 -2.58 -23.77
N LYS A 44 2.72 -3.81 -23.85
CA LYS A 44 1.30 -4.07 -23.55
C LYS A 44 0.94 -3.63 -22.13
N LYS A 45 1.79 -3.97 -21.15
CA LYS A 45 1.61 -3.55 -19.77
C LYS A 45 1.62 -2.01 -19.62
N ALA A 46 2.51 -1.32 -20.33
CA ALA A 46 2.55 0.14 -20.33
C ALA A 46 1.30 0.77 -20.98
N ILE A 47 0.80 0.21 -22.08
CA ILE A 47 -0.45 0.65 -22.73
C ILE A 47 -1.63 0.43 -21.78
N PHE A 48 -1.75 -0.76 -21.20
CA PHE A 48 -2.81 -1.09 -20.25
C PHE A 48 -2.78 -0.16 -19.03
N ALA A 49 -1.60 0.10 -18.45
CA ALA A 49 -1.46 1.00 -17.30
C ALA A 49 -1.75 2.47 -17.65
N ALA A 50 -1.54 2.89 -18.90
CA ALA A 50 -1.79 4.27 -19.33
C ALA A 50 -3.24 4.53 -19.74
N LEU A 51 -3.94 3.52 -20.27
CA LEU A 51 -5.30 3.64 -20.80
C LEU A 51 -6.37 3.04 -19.89
N GLY A 52 -5.99 2.12 -19.01
CA GLY A 52 -6.89 1.43 -18.11
C GLY A 52 -7.11 2.21 -16.82
N GLU A 53 -8.31 2.06 -16.28
CA GLU A 53 -8.68 2.49 -14.93
C GLU A 53 -9.26 1.31 -14.15
N ARG A 54 -9.31 1.45 -12.84
CA ARG A 54 -9.88 0.43 -11.95
C ARG A 54 -11.40 0.62 -11.90
N ASP A 55 -12.14 -0.42 -12.26
CA ASP A 55 -13.60 -0.45 -12.17
C ASP A 55 -14.05 -1.69 -11.37
N PRO A 56 -14.76 -1.52 -10.23
CA PRO A 56 -15.30 -2.62 -9.43
C PRO A 56 -16.28 -3.55 -10.18
N LYS A 57 -16.82 -3.11 -11.32
CA LYS A 57 -17.74 -3.88 -12.18
C LYS A 57 -17.02 -4.61 -13.32
N ALA A 58 -15.73 -4.34 -13.53
CA ALA A 58 -14.94 -5.06 -14.52
C ALA A 58 -14.73 -6.53 -14.12
N LYS A 59 -14.39 -7.35 -15.09
CA LYS A 59 -14.00 -8.74 -14.86
C LYS A 59 -12.67 -8.80 -14.12
N ILE A 60 -12.57 -9.74 -13.18
CA ILE A 60 -11.35 -10.05 -12.45
C ILE A 60 -10.23 -10.35 -13.45
N CYS A 61 -9.08 -9.72 -13.26
CA CYS A 61 -7.87 -10.02 -13.99
C CYS A 61 -7.20 -11.26 -13.37
N PHE A 62 -6.74 -12.19 -14.20
CA PHE A 62 -6.07 -13.40 -13.76
C PHE A 62 -4.62 -13.43 -14.25
N ASP A 63 -3.74 -13.98 -13.41
CA ASP A 63 -2.35 -14.26 -13.76
C ASP A 63 -2.27 -15.48 -14.73
N PRO A 64 -1.10 -15.79 -15.29
CA PRO A 64 -0.93 -16.96 -16.17
C PRO A 64 -1.19 -18.31 -15.50
N LYS A 65 -1.27 -18.38 -14.16
CA LYS A 65 -1.57 -19.58 -13.38
C LYS A 65 -3.07 -19.71 -13.08
N GLY A 66 -3.89 -18.74 -13.47
CA GLY A 66 -5.32 -18.70 -13.21
C GLY A 66 -5.71 -18.15 -11.85
N ASN A 67 -4.78 -17.54 -11.10
CA ASN A 67 -5.10 -16.86 -9.84
C ASN A 67 -5.56 -15.43 -10.12
N PRO A 68 -6.55 -14.90 -9.37
CA PRO A 68 -6.85 -13.47 -9.38
C PRO A 68 -5.59 -12.65 -9.11
N GLU A 69 -5.38 -11.60 -9.91
CA GLU A 69 -4.26 -10.69 -9.67
C GLU A 69 -4.56 -9.78 -8.47
N PRO A 70 -3.62 -9.62 -7.52
CA PRO A 70 -3.79 -8.69 -6.41
C PRO A 70 -3.74 -7.24 -6.90
N ASP A 71 -4.69 -6.42 -6.47
CA ASP A 71 -4.55 -4.98 -6.57
C ASP A 71 -3.55 -4.49 -5.52
N SER A 72 -2.46 -3.88 -5.96
CA SER A 72 -1.43 -3.34 -5.07
C SER A 72 -1.91 -2.17 -4.22
N GLU A 73 -2.94 -1.44 -4.67
CA GLU A 73 -3.49 -0.28 -3.94
C GLU A 73 -4.50 -0.67 -2.86
N LEU A 74 -5.00 -1.90 -2.88
CA LEU A 74 -5.96 -2.42 -1.90
C LEU A 74 -5.31 -3.37 -0.89
N ARG A 75 -3.98 -3.36 -0.80
CA ARG A 75 -3.25 -4.16 0.19
C ARG A 75 -3.44 -3.58 1.57
N HIS A 76 -3.82 -4.45 2.51
CA HIS A 76 -3.92 -4.11 3.92
C HIS A 76 -3.18 -5.12 4.79
N THR A 77 -2.86 -4.72 6.01
CA THR A 77 -2.23 -5.56 7.03
C THR A 77 -3.16 -5.59 8.22
N GLU A 78 -3.59 -6.78 8.60
CA GLU A 78 -4.40 -7.00 9.81
C GLU A 78 -3.48 -7.33 10.99
N ASP A 79 -3.69 -6.66 12.12
CA ASP A 79 -3.02 -6.96 13.38
C ASP A 79 -3.87 -7.96 14.17
N ILE A 80 -3.54 -9.25 14.03
CA ILE A 80 -4.27 -10.35 14.68
C ILE A 80 -3.58 -10.69 16.01
N PRO A 81 -4.26 -10.55 17.16
CA PRO A 81 -3.69 -10.92 18.45
C PRO A 81 -3.35 -12.41 18.52
N LEU A 82 -2.27 -12.73 19.23
CA LEU A 82 -1.96 -14.13 19.54
C LEU A 82 -3.08 -14.72 20.42
N PRO A 83 -3.51 -15.98 20.18
CA PRO A 83 -4.48 -16.66 21.02
C PRO A 83 -4.07 -16.68 22.50
N GLU A 84 -5.05 -16.59 23.39
CA GLU A 84 -4.81 -16.72 24.82
C GLU A 84 -4.18 -18.08 25.13
N GLY A 85 -3.15 -18.10 25.98
CA GLY A 85 -2.41 -19.31 26.32
C GLY A 85 -1.35 -19.74 25.31
N THR A 86 -1.05 -18.92 24.29
CA THR A 86 0.09 -19.17 23.38
C THR A 86 1.40 -19.28 24.17
N GLU A 87 2.04 -20.45 24.12
CA GLU A 87 3.33 -20.69 24.77
C GLU A 87 4.49 -20.11 23.94
N LEU A 88 5.52 -19.63 24.63
CA LEU A 88 6.76 -19.12 24.03
C LEU A 88 7.91 -20.12 24.25
N PRO A 89 8.86 -20.25 23.31
CA PRO A 89 9.01 -19.45 22.09
C PRO A 89 8.05 -19.88 20.97
N LEU A 90 7.64 -18.92 20.14
CA LEU A 90 6.85 -19.20 18.94
C LEU A 90 7.62 -20.12 17.98
N PRO A 91 6.94 -20.95 17.18
CA PRO A 91 7.55 -21.84 16.19
C PRO A 91 8.06 -21.07 14.97
N MET A 92 9.07 -20.22 15.18
CA MET A 92 9.69 -19.37 14.17
C MET A 92 11.20 -19.31 14.37
N ALA A 93 11.93 -19.13 13.27
CA ALA A 93 13.36 -18.88 13.33
C ALA A 93 13.65 -17.37 13.38
N PHE A 94 14.61 -16.97 14.22
CA PHE A 94 15.05 -15.58 14.29
C PHE A 94 16.06 -15.25 13.19
N GLY A 95 15.92 -14.07 12.60
CA GLY A 95 16.84 -13.52 11.60
C GLY A 95 16.14 -13.00 10.35
N PRO A 96 16.86 -12.26 9.49
CA PRO A 96 16.33 -11.85 8.20
C PRO A 96 16.02 -13.07 7.33
N ASP A 97 14.97 -12.96 6.51
CA ASP A 97 14.59 -13.94 5.47
C ASP A 97 14.38 -15.38 5.97
N LYS A 98 14.05 -15.54 7.26
CA LYS A 98 13.65 -16.85 7.80
C LYS A 98 12.23 -17.19 7.36
N PRO A 99 11.98 -18.43 6.91
CA PRO A 99 10.64 -18.85 6.56
C PRO A 99 9.77 -18.88 7.80
N ASN A 100 8.54 -18.41 7.66
CA ASN A 100 7.52 -18.43 8.71
C ASN A 100 6.56 -19.61 8.56
N ASP A 101 6.92 -20.67 7.81
CA ASP A 101 6.00 -21.75 7.48
C ASP A 101 5.42 -22.44 8.73
N ALA A 102 6.26 -22.78 9.71
CA ALA A 102 5.83 -23.40 10.96
C ALA A 102 4.96 -22.47 11.84
N LEU A 103 5.25 -21.16 11.80
CA LEU A 103 4.43 -20.14 12.46
C LEU A 103 3.06 -20.04 11.79
N VAL A 104 3.05 -19.95 10.46
CA VAL A 104 1.83 -19.87 9.67
C VAL A 104 1.00 -21.13 9.86
N GLU A 105 1.61 -22.32 9.86
CA GLU A 105 0.93 -23.58 10.14
C GLU A 105 0.28 -23.57 11.54
N ALA A 106 1.01 -23.11 12.56
CA ALA A 106 0.50 -23.07 13.94
C ALA A 106 -0.68 -22.10 14.13
N PHE A 107 -0.71 -20.98 13.39
CA PHE A 107 -1.72 -19.92 13.58
C PHE A 107 -2.71 -19.78 12.43
N ARG A 108 -2.66 -20.65 11.41
CA ARG A 108 -3.53 -20.57 10.23
C ARG A 108 -4.99 -20.51 10.59
N ASP A 109 -5.46 -21.40 11.47
CA ASP A 109 -6.86 -21.43 11.88
C ASP A 109 -7.28 -20.15 12.60
N THR A 110 -6.37 -19.54 13.38
CA THR A 110 -6.64 -18.25 14.03
C THR A 110 -6.78 -17.13 13.00
N ILE A 111 -5.89 -17.11 12.01
CA ILE A 111 -5.91 -16.12 10.92
C ILE A 111 -7.17 -16.30 10.07
N ASP A 112 -7.48 -17.52 9.65
CA ASP A 112 -8.64 -17.83 8.81
C ASP A 112 -9.96 -17.52 9.54
N ASN A 113 -10.04 -17.80 10.85
CA ASN A 113 -11.21 -17.45 11.67
C ASN A 113 -11.38 -15.93 11.80
N TYR A 114 -10.30 -15.18 12.03
CA TYR A 114 -10.34 -13.72 12.06
C TYR A 114 -10.78 -13.16 10.69
N MET A 115 -10.22 -13.67 9.60
CA MET A 115 -10.64 -13.28 8.24
C MET A 115 -12.13 -13.54 8.01
N ALA A 116 -12.65 -14.69 8.45
CA ALA A 116 -14.06 -15.04 8.31
C ALA A 116 -15.01 -14.13 9.11
N CYS A 117 -14.61 -13.73 10.31
CA CYS A 117 -15.42 -12.92 11.21
C CYS A 117 -15.33 -11.41 10.93
N GLU A 118 -14.14 -10.90 10.66
CA GLU A 118 -13.86 -9.46 10.65
C GLU A 118 -13.62 -8.91 9.24
N VAL A 119 -13.05 -9.68 8.31
CA VAL A 119 -12.63 -9.15 7.00
C VAL A 119 -13.64 -9.51 5.89
N LEU A 120 -13.90 -10.80 5.69
CA LEU A 120 -14.74 -11.30 4.60
C LEU A 120 -16.20 -10.79 4.61
N PRO A 121 -16.82 -10.43 5.74
CA PRO A 121 -18.14 -9.77 5.74
C PRO A 121 -18.13 -8.39 5.08
N HIS A 122 -16.99 -7.70 5.08
CA HIS A 122 -16.84 -6.36 4.53
C HIS A 122 -16.18 -6.38 3.14
N VAL A 123 -15.21 -7.27 2.93
CA VAL A 123 -14.43 -7.40 1.68
C VAL A 123 -14.39 -8.88 1.27
N ARG A 124 -15.41 -9.29 0.50
CA ARG A 124 -15.65 -10.71 0.17
C ARG A 124 -14.57 -11.34 -0.71
N ASP A 125 -13.84 -10.52 -1.44
CA ASP A 125 -12.77 -10.87 -2.35
C ASP A 125 -11.39 -10.75 -1.71
N ALA A 126 -11.29 -10.48 -0.41
CA ALA A 126 -10.01 -10.47 0.30
C ALA A 126 -9.44 -11.89 0.46
N TRP A 127 -8.11 -11.98 0.45
CA TRP A 127 -7.38 -13.21 0.79
C TRP A 127 -6.07 -12.87 1.49
N VAL A 128 -5.55 -13.83 2.26
CA VAL A 128 -4.28 -13.68 2.98
C VAL A 128 -3.12 -14.11 2.10
N ASP A 129 -2.11 -13.25 1.97
CA ASP A 129 -0.80 -13.64 1.44
C ASP A 129 0.08 -14.16 2.60
N TYR A 130 -0.07 -15.44 2.90
CA TYR A 130 0.61 -16.13 4.00
C TYR A 130 2.14 -16.05 3.94
N ALA A 131 2.72 -15.91 2.74
CA ALA A 131 4.16 -15.76 2.59
C ALA A 131 4.70 -14.43 3.15
N LYS A 132 3.82 -13.46 3.41
CA LYS A 132 4.16 -12.14 3.96
C LYS A 132 3.74 -11.95 5.41
N THR A 133 3.19 -12.98 6.06
CA THR A 133 2.84 -12.94 7.49
C THR A 133 4.09 -12.75 8.35
N ARG A 134 3.99 -11.91 9.38
CA ARG A 134 5.09 -11.59 10.31
C ARG A 134 4.55 -11.54 11.73
N VAL A 135 5.40 -11.86 12.70
CA VAL A 135 5.12 -11.58 14.12
C VAL A 135 5.65 -10.18 14.44
N GLY A 136 4.77 -9.31 14.89
CA GLY A 136 5.11 -8.01 15.46
C GLY A 136 4.83 -8.00 16.96
N TYR A 137 5.48 -7.09 17.66
CA TYR A 137 5.08 -6.69 19.01
C TYR A 137 5.10 -5.17 19.07
N GLU A 138 4.08 -4.58 19.67
CA GLU A 138 4.05 -3.15 19.95
C GLU A 138 4.51 -2.92 21.40
N ILE A 139 5.51 -2.06 21.58
CA ILE A 139 5.83 -1.51 22.89
C ILE A 139 5.27 -0.08 22.90
N PRO A 140 4.15 0.19 23.59
CA PRO A 140 3.57 1.52 23.61
C PRO A 140 4.41 2.42 24.53
N ILE A 141 5.53 2.92 23.98
CA ILE A 141 6.53 3.68 24.72
C ILE A 141 5.89 4.89 25.40
N ASN A 142 5.02 5.61 24.69
CA ASN A 142 4.34 6.77 25.27
C ASN A 142 3.43 6.38 26.43
N ARG A 143 2.71 5.25 26.35
CA ARG A 143 1.83 4.82 27.43
C ARG A 143 2.60 4.53 28.72
N HIS A 144 3.80 3.96 28.61
CA HIS A 144 4.57 3.49 29.77
C HIS A 144 5.64 4.47 30.25
N PHE A 145 6.22 5.26 29.34
CA PHE A 145 7.39 6.10 29.61
C PHE A 145 7.13 7.59 29.44
N TYR A 146 5.97 8.01 28.89
CA TYR A 146 5.64 9.42 28.83
C TYR A 146 5.24 9.94 30.20
N VAL A 147 6.10 10.78 30.77
CA VAL A 147 5.77 11.61 31.91
C VAL A 147 5.31 12.96 31.39
N TYR A 148 4.03 13.28 31.58
CA TYR A 148 3.49 14.58 31.20
C TYR A 148 4.29 15.70 31.87
N LYS A 149 4.84 16.59 31.06
CA LYS A 149 5.45 17.83 31.52
C LYS A 149 4.49 18.97 31.21
N PRO A 150 3.92 19.63 32.22
CA PRO A 150 3.08 20.79 31.97
C PRO A 150 3.90 21.86 31.23
N PRO A 151 3.25 22.65 30.33
CA PRO A 151 3.91 23.79 29.73
C PRO A 151 4.33 24.79 30.80
N ARG A 152 5.38 25.56 30.53
CA ARG A 152 5.81 26.66 31.41
C ARG A 152 4.67 27.67 31.63
N PRO A 153 4.54 28.26 32.83
CA PRO A 153 3.48 29.23 33.14
C PRO A 153 3.45 30.43 32.18
N LEU A 154 2.25 30.94 31.88
CA LEU A 154 2.07 32.14 31.05
C LEU A 154 2.86 33.37 31.55
N PRO A 155 2.95 33.67 32.86
CA PRO A 155 3.72 34.82 33.33
C PRO A 155 5.22 34.75 33.00
N GLU A 156 5.80 33.55 32.97
CA GLU A 156 7.20 33.36 32.55
C GLU A 156 7.36 33.63 31.05
N ILE A 157 6.40 33.18 30.25
CA ILE A 157 6.37 33.45 28.80
C ILE A 157 6.28 34.96 28.55
N GLU A 158 5.40 35.67 29.26
CA GLU A 158 5.25 37.12 29.14
C GLU A 158 6.53 37.87 29.54
N THR A 159 7.21 37.40 30.59
CA THR A 159 8.48 37.99 31.06
C THR A 159 9.56 37.83 30.00
N ASP A 160 9.73 36.63 29.45
CA ASP A 160 10.69 36.35 28.38
C ASP A 160 10.41 37.18 27.13
N ILE A 161 9.13 37.30 26.73
CA ILE A 161 8.73 38.09 25.55
C ILE A 161 9.16 39.55 25.75
N ARG A 162 8.84 40.16 26.90
CA ARG A 162 9.20 41.56 27.17
C ARG A 162 10.71 41.78 27.22
N GLN A 163 11.46 40.81 27.75
CA GLN A 163 12.91 40.87 27.74
C GLN A 163 13.46 40.86 26.31
N LEU A 164 13.00 39.92 25.49
CA LEU A 164 13.40 39.82 24.08
C LEU A 164 13.02 41.08 23.29
N GLU A 165 11.83 41.66 23.53
CA GLU A 165 11.42 42.93 22.93
C GLU A 165 12.38 44.08 23.28
N GLY A 166 12.83 44.14 24.55
CA GLY A 166 13.83 45.10 24.99
C GLY A 166 15.19 44.92 24.32
N GLU A 167 15.68 43.66 24.26
CA GLU A 167 16.95 43.32 23.61
C GLU A 167 16.94 43.67 22.11
N ILE A 168 15.82 43.39 21.42
CA ILE A 168 15.62 43.74 20.00
C ILE A 168 15.62 45.27 19.84
N ALA A 169 14.91 46.01 20.68
CA ALA A 169 14.87 47.47 20.62
C ALA A 169 16.26 48.10 20.80
N ASP A 170 17.07 47.55 21.70
CA ASP A 170 18.43 48.05 21.93
C ASP A 170 19.39 47.68 20.79
N LEU A 171 19.27 46.49 20.20
CA LEU A 171 20.02 46.12 19.00
C LEU A 171 19.69 47.03 17.81
N LEU A 172 18.40 47.34 17.59
CA LEU A 172 17.97 48.24 16.53
C LEU A 172 18.50 49.67 16.75
N LYS A 173 18.51 50.17 17.98
CA LYS A 173 19.12 51.47 18.31
C LYS A 173 20.61 51.52 17.99
N ARG A 174 21.36 50.44 18.24
CA ARG A 174 22.80 50.36 17.92
C ARG A 174 23.10 50.29 16.43
N LEU A 175 22.15 49.84 15.61
CA LEU A 175 22.28 49.74 14.16
C LEU A 175 21.91 51.05 13.44
N LEU A 176 21.05 51.85 14.06
CA LEU A 176 20.58 53.15 13.55
C LEU A 176 21.39 54.34 14.09
N ALA A 177 22.36 54.10 14.97
CA ALA A 177 23.31 55.07 15.51
C ALA A 177 24.67 54.93 14.82
#